data_AF-A0A2G6HAD3-F1
#
_entry.id   AF-A0A2G6HAD3-F1
#
_cell.length_a   1.000
_cell.length_b   1.000
_cell.length_c   1.000
_cell.angle_alpha   90.00
_cell.angle_beta   90.00
_cell.angle_gamma   90.00
#
_symmetry.space_group_name_H-M   'P 1'
#
loop_
_entity.id
_entity.type
_entity.pdbx_description
1 polymer ?
#
loop_
_entity_poly.entity_id
_entity_poly.type
_entity_poly.pdbx_seq_one_letter_code
_entity_poly.pdbx_strand_id
1 'polypeptide(L)'
;MKFAKIAIVAVLFAAPAVALDYDKDKVKAECSAKWGTEYDMVKYCIDERANGFATFTAMAAAIPEDLMPKMQPTIEHCERQWEQEWDMTAYCLDQNIEALASIPALVADIPDDVRNTIVRDCSAKWGAEFDMVAYCTGERVKGWRAINN
;
A
#
# COMPACT_ATOMS: atom_id res chain seq x y z
N MET A 1 -55.15 -12.85 18.49
CA MET A 1 -54.08 -12.23 17.67
C MET A 1 -52.92 -13.23 17.59
N LYS A 2 -52.56 -13.72 16.39
CA LYS A 2 -51.45 -14.67 16.19
C LYS A 2 -50.21 -13.86 15.79
N PHE A 3 -49.17 -13.85 16.62
CA PHE A 3 -47.90 -13.22 16.30
C PHE A 3 -47.08 -14.15 15.40
N ALA A 4 -46.80 -13.70 14.17
CA ALA A 4 -45.90 -14.39 13.26
C ALA A 4 -44.45 -14.15 13.71
N LYS A 5 -43.70 -15.23 13.95
CA LYS A 5 -42.27 -15.17 14.26
C LYS A 5 -41.51 -14.91 12.95
N ILE A 6 -40.96 -13.70 12.81
CA ILE A 6 -40.03 -13.38 11.73
C ILE A 6 -38.68 -13.98 12.12
N ALA A 7 -38.24 -15.00 11.39
CA ALA A 7 -36.89 -15.52 11.49
C ALA A 7 -35.94 -14.57 10.75
N ILE A 8 -35.06 -13.90 11.48
CA ILE A 8 -33.97 -13.10 10.90
C ILE A 8 -32.91 -14.11 10.43
N VAL A 9 -32.82 -14.31 9.12
CA VAL A 9 -31.71 -15.03 8.50
C VAL A 9 -30.54 -14.07 8.40
N ALA A 10 -29.54 -14.23 9.27
CA ALA A 10 -28.28 -13.51 9.17
C ALA A 10 -27.49 -14.06 7.97
N VAL A 11 -27.52 -13.34 6.85
CA VAL A 11 -26.63 -13.61 5.71
C VAL A 11 -25.26 -13.06 6.08
N LEU A 12 -24.32 -13.96 6.41
CA LEU A 12 -22.91 -13.62 6.53
C LEU A 12 -22.37 -13.39 5.11
N PHE A 13 -22.17 -12.12 4.74
CA PHE A 13 -21.39 -11.79 3.56
C PHE A 13 -19.91 -11.98 3.90
N ALA A 14 -19.33 -13.09 3.48
CA ALA A 14 -17.88 -13.19 3.34
C ALA A 14 -17.47 -12.19 2.25
N ALA A 15 -16.74 -11.14 2.61
CA ALA A 15 -16.12 -10.27 1.62
C ALA A 15 -15.17 -11.13 0.76
N PRO A 16 -15.18 -11.00 -0.57
CA PRO A 16 -14.20 -11.71 -1.39
C PRO A 16 -12.81 -11.19 -1.01
N ALA A 17 -11.95 -12.10 -0.56
CA ALA A 17 -10.52 -11.81 -0.53
C ALA A 17 -10.11 -11.52 -1.98
N VAL A 18 -9.49 -10.36 -2.23
CA VAL A 18 -8.91 -10.04 -3.52
C VAL A 18 -7.82 -11.07 -3.77
N ALA A 19 -8.09 -12.04 -4.64
CA ALA A 19 -7.08 -12.98 -5.09
C ALA A 19 -6.20 -12.22 -6.08
N LEU A 20 -5.03 -11.80 -5.60
CA LEU A 20 -3.98 -11.25 -6.46
C LEU A 20 -3.57 -12.35 -7.44
N ASP A 21 -3.79 -12.12 -8.72
CA ASP A 21 -3.45 -13.09 -9.77
C ASP A 21 -2.23 -12.62 -10.55
N TYR A 22 -1.23 -13.48 -10.60
CA TYR A 22 -0.03 -13.28 -11.40
C TYR A 22 -0.27 -13.84 -12.80
N ASP A 23 -0.60 -12.94 -13.73
CA ASP A 23 -0.84 -13.30 -15.12
C ASP A 23 0.48 -13.54 -15.87
N LYS A 24 0.92 -14.79 -15.87
CA LYS A 24 2.14 -15.25 -16.54
C LYS A 24 2.14 -14.93 -18.03
N ASP A 25 0.99 -14.98 -18.69
CA ASP A 25 0.91 -14.76 -20.13
C ASP A 25 1.00 -13.27 -20.45
N LYS A 26 0.35 -12.41 -19.65
CA LYS A 26 0.50 -10.94 -19.75
C LYS A 26 1.95 -10.52 -19.50
N VAL A 27 2.59 -11.04 -18.45
CA VAL A 27 4.02 -10.76 -18.16
C VAL A 27 4.93 -11.20 -19.30
N LYS A 28 4.74 -12.43 -19.81
CA LYS A 28 5.54 -12.93 -20.94
C LYS A 28 5.34 -12.05 -22.18
N ALA A 29 4.12 -11.64 -22.48
CA ALA A 29 3.82 -10.77 -23.62
C ALA A 29 4.48 -9.39 -23.45
N GLU A 30 4.38 -8.78 -22.27
CA GLU A 30 5.01 -7.49 -21.93
C GLU A 30 6.54 -7.55 -22.08
N CYS A 31 7.19 -8.52 -21.43
CA CYS A 31 8.64 -8.68 -21.49
C CYS A 31 9.13 -8.98 -22.92
N SER A 32 8.41 -9.82 -23.67
CA SER A 32 8.75 -10.12 -25.07
C SER A 32 8.56 -8.90 -25.98
N ALA A 33 7.55 -8.08 -25.74
CA ALA A 33 7.33 -6.85 -26.49
C ALA A 33 8.40 -5.80 -26.22
N LYS A 34 8.89 -5.71 -24.97
CA LYS A 34 9.91 -4.75 -24.56
C LYS A 34 11.32 -5.09 -25.08
N TRP A 35 11.70 -6.37 -25.05
CA TRP A 35 13.08 -6.80 -25.31
C TRP A 35 13.24 -7.65 -26.58
N GLY A 36 12.16 -8.03 -27.25
CA GLY A 36 12.19 -8.72 -28.53
C GLY A 36 12.95 -10.05 -28.49
N THR A 37 14.01 -10.16 -29.28
CA THR A 37 14.86 -11.36 -29.38
C THR A 37 16.04 -11.35 -28.41
N GLU A 38 16.16 -10.35 -27.54
CA GLU A 38 17.13 -10.36 -26.44
C GLU A 38 16.63 -11.32 -25.34
N TYR A 39 16.70 -12.62 -25.61
CA TYR A 39 16.06 -13.65 -24.77
C TYR A 39 16.55 -13.64 -23.32
N ASP A 40 17.80 -13.27 -23.08
CA ASP A 40 18.34 -13.11 -21.73
C ASP A 40 17.64 -11.96 -20.98
N MET A 41 17.34 -10.86 -21.67
CA MET A 41 16.60 -9.73 -21.12
C MET A 41 15.11 -10.04 -20.94
N VAL A 42 14.52 -10.80 -21.87
CA VAL A 42 13.15 -11.32 -21.71
C VAL A 42 13.06 -12.21 -20.48
N LYS A 43 14.01 -13.13 -20.29
CA LYS A 43 14.06 -14.00 -19.11
C LYS A 43 14.24 -13.19 -17.83
N TYR A 44 15.20 -12.26 -17.81
CA TYR A 44 15.45 -11.39 -16.68
C TYR A 44 14.19 -10.62 -16.28
N CYS A 45 13.50 -10.00 -17.25
CA CYS A 45 12.24 -9.30 -17.01
C CYS A 45 11.17 -10.20 -16.37
N ILE A 46 10.97 -11.41 -16.91
CA ILE A 46 9.98 -12.37 -16.37
C ILE A 46 10.34 -12.78 -14.93
N ASP A 47 11.63 -13.04 -14.67
CA ASP A 47 12.11 -13.40 -13.33
C ASP A 47 11.88 -12.24 -12.34
N GLU A 48 12.17 -11.00 -12.73
CA GLU A 48 11.93 -9.82 -11.89
C GLU A 48 10.45 -9.61 -11.59
N ARG A 49 9.55 -9.77 -12.57
CA ARG A 49 8.09 -9.69 -12.32
C ARG A 49 7.64 -10.80 -11.35
N ALA A 50 8.15 -12.02 -11.50
CA ALA A 50 7.81 -13.12 -10.61
C ALA A 50 8.33 -12.90 -9.18
N ASN A 51 9.57 -12.43 -9.05
CA ASN A 51 10.17 -12.08 -7.75
C ASN A 51 9.41 -10.93 -7.09
N GLY A 52 9.09 -9.87 -7.84
CA GLY A 52 8.28 -8.76 -7.37
C GLY A 52 6.92 -9.21 -6.85
N PHE A 53 6.22 -10.08 -7.57
CA PHE A 53 4.92 -10.60 -7.13
C PHE A 53 5.01 -11.41 -5.84
N ALA A 54 6.05 -12.25 -5.72
CA ALA A 54 6.31 -13.01 -4.50
C ALA A 54 6.60 -12.09 -3.31
N THR A 55 7.42 -11.06 -3.51
CA THR A 55 7.73 -10.04 -2.48
C THR A 55 6.49 -9.26 -2.08
N PHE A 56 5.71 -8.76 -3.05
CA PHE A 56 4.46 -8.05 -2.79
C PHE A 56 3.49 -8.88 -1.96
N THR A 57 3.26 -10.14 -2.37
CA THR A 57 2.36 -11.05 -1.66
C THR A 57 2.85 -11.32 -0.24
N ALA A 58 4.15 -11.51 -0.05
CA ALA A 58 4.73 -11.73 1.27
C ALA A 58 4.58 -10.50 2.19
N MET A 59 4.82 -9.29 1.66
CA MET A 59 4.62 -8.05 2.42
C MET A 59 3.15 -7.84 2.78
N ALA A 60 2.24 -7.99 1.82
CA ALA A 60 0.81 -7.87 2.07
C ALA A 60 0.32 -8.87 3.14
N ALA A 61 0.80 -10.12 3.10
CA ALA A 61 0.47 -11.13 4.10
C ALA A 61 1.08 -10.86 5.50
N ALA A 62 2.14 -10.07 5.57
CA ALA A 62 2.79 -9.69 6.82
C ALA A 62 2.14 -8.48 7.51
N ILE A 63 1.23 -7.76 6.83
CA ILE A 63 0.51 -6.63 7.43
C ILE A 63 -0.45 -7.15 8.52
N PRO A 64 -0.37 -6.61 9.76
CA PRO A 64 -1.30 -6.97 10.82
C PRO A 64 -2.77 -6.77 10.42
N GLU A 65 -3.65 -7.69 10.84
CA GLU A 65 -5.07 -7.69 10.45
C GLU A 65 -5.79 -6.38 10.82
N ASP A 66 -5.44 -5.77 11.95
CA ASP A 66 -5.99 -4.49 12.40
C ASP A 66 -5.47 -3.28 11.62
N LEU A 67 -4.31 -3.43 10.98
CA LEU A 67 -3.71 -2.43 10.11
C LEU A 67 -4.18 -2.58 8.65
N MET A 68 -4.58 -3.77 8.22
CA MET A 68 -4.97 -4.07 6.85
C MET A 68 -6.03 -3.11 6.26
N PRO A 69 -7.13 -2.75 6.95
CA PRO A 69 -8.11 -1.80 6.41
C PRO A 69 -7.54 -0.40 6.10
N LYS A 70 -6.45 -0.01 6.79
CA LYS A 70 -5.76 1.27 6.54
C LYS A 70 -4.75 1.17 5.40
N MET A 71 -4.16 -0.01 5.21
CA MET A 71 -3.19 -0.27 4.13
C MET A 71 -3.85 -0.66 2.81
N GLN A 72 -5.09 -1.16 2.84
CA GLN A 72 -5.80 -1.60 1.64
C GLN A 72 -5.82 -0.54 0.52
N PRO A 73 -6.10 0.75 0.79
CA PRO A 73 -6.07 1.76 -0.27
C PRO A 73 -4.65 2.02 -0.82
N THR A 74 -3.60 1.81 -0.03
CA THR A 74 -2.19 1.85 -0.46
C THR A 74 -1.87 0.70 -1.41
N ILE A 75 -2.26 -0.52 -1.04
CA ILE A 75 -2.10 -1.74 -1.84
C ILE A 75 -2.75 -1.53 -3.22
N GLU A 76 -4.01 -1.10 -3.23
CA GLU A 76 -4.74 -0.82 -4.46
C GLU A 76 -4.14 0.35 -5.27
N HIS A 77 -3.58 1.37 -4.61
CA HIS A 77 -2.88 2.46 -5.29
C HIS A 77 -1.64 1.94 -6.03
N CYS A 78 -0.79 1.18 -5.34
CA CYS A 78 0.42 0.61 -5.92
C CYS A 78 0.11 -0.32 -7.11
N GLU A 79 -0.92 -1.16 -6.98
CA GLU A 79 -1.38 -2.03 -8.06
C GLU A 79 -1.90 -1.25 -9.27
N ARG A 80 -2.69 -0.18 -9.05
CA ARG A 80 -3.20 0.62 -10.17
C ARG A 80 -2.11 1.43 -10.87
N GLN A 81 -1.09 1.88 -10.13
CA GLN A 81 -0.05 2.72 -10.70
C GLN A 81 0.89 1.94 -11.64
N TRP A 82 1.21 0.70 -11.27
CA TRP A 82 2.23 -0.10 -11.95
C TRP A 82 1.68 -1.37 -12.62
N GLU A 83 0.41 -1.68 -12.42
CA GLU A 83 -0.25 -2.89 -12.95
C GLU A 83 0.54 -4.19 -12.68
N GLN A 84 1.05 -4.82 -13.74
CA GLN A 84 1.78 -6.09 -13.72
C GLN A 84 3.29 -5.91 -13.61
N GLU A 85 3.75 -4.67 -13.45
CA GLU A 85 5.13 -4.36 -13.11
C GLU A 85 5.38 -4.67 -11.63
N TRP A 86 5.27 -5.95 -11.26
CA TRP A 86 5.16 -6.39 -9.88
C TRP A 86 6.36 -6.05 -8.98
N ASP A 87 7.55 -5.93 -9.55
CA ASP A 87 8.74 -5.36 -8.92
C ASP A 87 8.52 -3.89 -8.53
N MET A 88 7.92 -3.09 -9.42
CA MET A 88 7.57 -1.69 -9.13
C MET A 88 6.39 -1.59 -8.16
N THR A 89 5.40 -2.48 -8.25
CA THR A 89 4.29 -2.59 -7.30
C THR A 89 4.79 -2.98 -5.91
N ALA A 90 5.71 -3.94 -5.82
CA ALA A 90 6.36 -4.33 -4.57
C ALA A 90 7.17 -3.16 -3.98
N TYR A 91 7.99 -2.50 -4.80
CA TYR A 91 8.75 -1.33 -4.38
C TYR A 91 7.83 -0.21 -3.83
N CYS A 92 6.72 0.07 -4.51
CA CYS A 92 5.75 1.06 -4.04
C CYS A 92 5.18 0.71 -2.64
N LEU A 93 4.78 -0.55 -2.43
CA LEU A 93 4.24 -0.98 -1.14
C LEU A 93 5.31 -0.92 -0.04
N ASP A 94 6.53 -1.37 -0.34
CA ASP A 94 7.67 -1.33 0.57
C ASP A 94 7.96 0.11 1.02
N GLN A 95 8.07 1.06 0.08
CA GLN A 95 8.28 2.47 0.38
C GLN A 95 7.17 3.05 1.26
N ASN A 96 5.92 2.65 1.06
CA ASN A 96 4.81 3.11 1.90
C ASN A 96 4.84 2.49 3.31
N ILE A 97 5.24 1.23 3.45
CA ILE A 97 5.42 0.58 4.75
C ILE A 97 6.55 1.27 5.52
N GLU A 98 7.70 1.50 4.88
CA GLU A 98 8.83 2.23 5.47
C GLU A 98 8.45 3.66 5.86
N ALA A 99 7.74 4.37 4.99
CA ALA A 99 7.27 5.71 5.26
C ALA A 99 6.32 5.76 6.46
N LEU A 100 5.35 4.85 6.54
CA LEU A 100 4.47 4.73 7.69
C LEU A 100 5.26 4.49 8.99
N ALA A 101 6.23 3.58 8.96
CA ALA A 101 7.09 3.27 10.11
C ALA A 101 7.97 4.46 10.53
N SER A 102 8.29 5.38 9.61
CA SER A 102 9.11 6.56 9.89
C SER A 102 8.39 7.68 10.65
N ILE A 103 7.06 7.77 10.54
CA ILE A 103 6.26 8.88 11.07
C ILE A 103 6.52 9.13 12.57
N PRO A 104 6.52 8.12 13.47
CA PRO A 104 6.79 8.33 14.89
C PRO A 104 8.12 9.02 15.17
N ALA A 105 9.17 8.69 14.41
CA ALA A 105 10.48 9.31 14.57
C ALA A 105 10.51 10.78 14.11
N LEU A 106 9.75 11.11 13.06
CA LEU A 106 9.65 12.50 12.57
C LEU A 106 9.08 13.44 13.63
N VAL A 107 8.19 12.95 14.49
CA VAL A 107 7.41 13.74 15.46
C VAL A 107 7.80 13.50 16.92
N ALA A 108 8.91 12.82 17.18
CA ALA A 108 9.28 12.33 18.51
C ALA A 108 9.49 13.45 19.55
N ASP A 109 9.95 14.62 19.13
CA ASP A 109 10.22 15.81 19.95
C ASP A 109 9.10 16.86 19.89
N ILE A 110 8.02 16.57 19.17
CA ILE A 110 6.96 17.53 18.90
C ILE A 110 5.87 17.41 19.97
N PRO A 111 5.41 18.53 20.57
CA PRO A 111 4.29 18.52 21.51
C PRO A 111 3.07 17.79 20.97
N ASP A 112 2.35 17.08 21.85
CA ASP A 112 1.28 16.16 21.47
C ASP A 112 0.18 16.81 20.62
N ASP A 113 -0.26 18.02 20.98
CA ASP A 113 -1.29 18.78 20.27
C ASP A 113 -0.84 19.20 18.86
N VAL A 114 0.42 19.63 18.74
CA VAL A 114 1.05 19.99 17.46
C VAL A 114 1.23 18.76 16.59
N ARG A 115 1.81 17.68 17.14
CA ARG A 115 2.00 16.39 16.47
C ARG A 115 0.67 15.87 15.93
N ASN A 116 -0.35 15.80 16.78
CA ASN A 116 -1.67 15.29 16.41
C ASN A 116 -2.29 16.12 15.29
N THR A 117 -2.11 17.44 15.32
CA THR A 117 -2.56 18.33 14.25
C THR A 117 -1.83 18.07 12.94
N ILE A 118 -0.49 18.00 12.96
CA ILE A 118 0.33 17.75 11.77
C ILE A 118 -0.04 16.42 11.11
N VAL A 119 0.00 15.33 11.89
CA VAL A 119 -0.24 13.98 11.36
C VAL A 119 -1.67 13.87 10.81
N ARG A 120 -2.67 14.36 11.56
CA ARG A 120 -4.07 14.38 11.09
C ARG A 120 -4.22 15.11 9.77
N ASP A 121 -3.66 16.32 9.66
CA ASP A 121 -3.84 17.16 8.47
C ASP A 121 -3.12 16.56 7.25
N CYS A 122 -1.94 15.96 7.45
CA CYS A 122 -1.21 15.25 6.39
C CYS A 122 -1.93 13.98 5.94
N SER A 123 -2.43 13.16 6.86
CA SER A 123 -3.26 11.99 6.55
C SER A 123 -4.58 12.37 5.87
N ALA A 124 -5.22 13.46 6.28
CA ALA A 124 -6.45 13.94 5.64
C ALA A 124 -6.22 14.40 4.19
N LYS A 125 -5.02 14.94 3.89
CA LYS A 125 -4.67 15.41 2.55
C LYS A 125 -4.30 14.27 1.59
N TRP A 126 -3.51 13.31 2.06
CA TRP A 126 -2.89 12.29 1.20
C TRP A 126 -3.48 10.89 1.39
N GLY A 127 -4.37 10.71 2.37
CA GLY A 127 -5.02 9.42 2.63
C GLY A 127 -3.99 8.35 3.00
N ALA A 128 -3.98 7.27 2.22
CA ALA A 128 -3.13 6.10 2.41
C ALA A 128 -1.86 6.12 1.55
N GLU A 129 -1.54 7.24 0.89
CA GLU A 129 -0.23 7.48 0.27
C GLU A 129 0.76 7.86 1.39
N PHE A 130 1.23 6.84 2.13
CA PHE A 130 2.01 7.02 3.36
C PHE A 130 3.39 7.64 3.12
N ASP A 131 3.97 7.43 1.95
CA ASP A 131 5.13 8.18 1.47
C ASP A 131 4.86 9.69 1.46
N MET A 132 3.72 10.10 0.93
CA MET A 132 3.29 11.51 0.90
C MET A 132 2.87 12.03 2.27
N VAL A 133 2.27 11.18 3.12
CA VAL A 133 1.97 11.52 4.52
C VAL A 133 3.26 11.76 5.32
N ALA A 134 4.26 10.89 5.19
CA ALA A 134 5.54 11.02 5.86
C ALA A 134 6.30 12.26 5.37
N TYR A 135 6.35 12.48 4.04
CA TYR A 135 6.92 13.69 3.46
C TYR A 135 6.25 14.96 4.00
N CYS A 136 4.92 15.02 3.94
CA CYS A 136 4.14 16.14 4.48
C CYS A 136 4.43 16.36 5.97
N THR A 137 4.46 15.29 6.76
CA THR A 137 4.73 15.36 8.21
C THR A 137 6.13 15.93 8.46
N GLY A 138 7.15 15.44 7.76
CA GLY A 138 8.52 15.93 7.85
C GLY A 138 8.63 17.43 7.52
N GLU A 139 7.99 17.88 6.44
CA GLU A 139 7.99 19.30 6.06
C GLU A 139 7.29 20.19 7.09
N ARG A 140 6.14 19.75 7.64
CA ARG A 140 5.42 20.48 8.68
C ARG A 140 6.21 20.56 9.98
N VAL A 141 6.87 19.47 10.37
CA VAL A 141 7.75 19.43 11.54
C VAL A 141 8.95 20.38 11.36
N LYS A 142 9.60 20.38 10.18
CA LYS A 142 10.68 21.33 9.87
C LYS A 142 10.21 22.77 10.03
N GLY A 143 9.03 23.10 9.49
CA GLY A 143 8.43 24.43 9.62
C GLY A 143 8.13 24.82 11.07
N TRP A 144 7.59 23.90 11.88
CA TRP A 144 7.35 24.14 13.30
C TRP A 144 8.65 24.38 14.08
N ARG A 145 9.68 23.56 13.86
CA ARG A 145 10.99 23.73 14.50
C ARG A 145 11.62 25.07 14.15
N ALA A 146 11.50 25.51 12.89
CA ALA A 146 12.10 26.77 12.42
C ALA A 146 11.54 28.04 13.08
N ILE A 147 10.36 27.99 13.71
CA ILE A 147 9.73 29.15 14.37
C ILE A 147 9.66 29.01 15.91
N ASN A 148 10.03 27.85 16.46
CA ASN A 148 10.00 27.57 17.91
C ASN A 148 11.37 27.22 18.50
N ASN A 149 12.42 27.10 17.67
CA ASN A 149 13.81 26.89 18.10
C ASN A 149 14.67 28.14 17.93
#